data_AF-A0A410MJC6-F1
#
_entry.id   AF-A0A410MJC6-F1
#
_cell.length_a   1.000
_cell.length_b   1.000
_cell.length_c   1.000
_cell.angle_alpha   90.00
_cell.angle_beta   90.00
_cell.angle_gamma   90.00
#
_symmetry.space_group_name_H-M   'P 1'
#
loop_
_entity.id
_entity.type
_entity.pdbx_description
1 polymer ?
#
loop_
_entity_poly.entity_id
_entity_poly.type
_entity_poly.pdbx_seq_one_letter_code
_entity_poly.pdbx_strand_id
1 'polypeptide(L)'
;MSFDFFTKNSVYTVEDTCVYKNGELLAQGKVNPLQVLLGLPGAISVYDPYSGSSNNIWTGEIRSILPQNERINKLSLPTRNRYVVRVRVDCRNREFVVNAIDESHSVKHLKSFFKHMELISVHQVNSSYVPATKEESVCC
;
A
#
# COMPACT_ATOMS: atom_id res chain seq x y z
N MET A 1 -14.07 -8.14 -7.36
CA MET A 1 -12.72 -7.73 -6.94
C MET A 1 -11.97 -7.22 -8.16
N SER A 2 -11.39 -6.03 -8.05
CA SER A 2 -10.50 -5.51 -9.06
C SER A 2 -9.30 -4.81 -8.42
N PHE A 3 -8.11 -5.04 -8.98
CA PHE A 3 -6.89 -4.39 -8.55
C PHE A 3 -5.90 -4.32 -9.70
N ASP A 4 -5.01 -3.35 -9.62
CA ASP A 4 -3.89 -3.21 -10.52
C ASP A 4 -2.61 -3.64 -9.82
N PHE A 5 -1.69 -4.25 -10.54
CA PHE A 5 -0.33 -4.42 -10.07
C PHE A 5 0.68 -4.13 -11.16
N PHE A 6 1.87 -3.73 -10.73
CA PHE A 6 2.89 -3.17 -11.61
C PHE A 6 4.13 -4.04 -11.55
N THR A 7 4.64 -4.38 -12.71
CA THR A 7 5.98 -4.96 -12.89
C THR A 7 6.92 -3.89 -13.42
N LYS A 8 8.19 -4.22 -13.68
CA LYS A 8 9.17 -3.27 -14.22
C LYS A 8 8.68 -2.53 -15.49
N ASN A 9 8.00 -3.25 -16.40
CA ASN A 9 7.66 -2.76 -17.74
C ASN A 9 6.17 -2.96 -18.09
N SER A 10 5.33 -3.38 -17.15
CA SER A 10 3.93 -3.69 -17.47
C SER A 10 3.02 -3.44 -16.29
N VAL A 11 1.83 -2.93 -16.61
CA VAL A 11 0.69 -2.83 -15.70
C VAL A 11 -0.21 -4.02 -15.98
N TYR A 12 -0.68 -4.66 -14.92
CA TYR A 12 -1.67 -5.72 -15.00
C TYR A 12 -2.91 -5.27 -14.24
N THR A 13 -4.07 -5.36 -14.90
CA THR A 13 -5.37 -5.11 -14.28
C THR A 13 -6.07 -6.45 -14.13
N VAL A 14 -6.38 -6.81 -12.90
CA VAL A 14 -7.04 -8.06 -12.56
C VAL A 14 -8.45 -7.75 -12.13
N GLU A 15 -9.43 -8.28 -12.85
CA GLU A 15 -10.85 -8.22 -12.53
C GLU A 15 -11.35 -9.62 -12.16
N ASP A 16 -12.60 -9.75 -11.73
CA ASP A 16 -13.18 -11.06 -11.38
C ASP A 16 -13.24 -12.03 -12.57
N THR A 17 -13.35 -11.48 -13.78
CA THR A 17 -13.61 -12.23 -15.01
C THR A 17 -12.57 -12.01 -16.11
N CYS A 18 -11.65 -11.07 -15.92
CA CYS A 18 -10.72 -10.64 -16.95
C CYS A 18 -9.35 -10.33 -16.36
N VAL A 19 -8.29 -10.56 -17.15
CA VAL A 19 -6.94 -10.09 -16.84
C VAL A 19 -6.43 -9.31 -18.04
N TYR A 20 -5.99 -8.08 -17.80
CA TYR A 20 -5.41 -7.21 -18.81
C TYR A 20 -3.92 -6.98 -18.54
N LYS A 21 -3.15 -6.72 -19.59
CA LYS A 21 -1.77 -6.24 -19.51
C LYS A 21 -1.64 -5.01 -20.39
N ASN A 22 -1.24 -3.89 -19.80
CA ASN A 22 -1.13 -2.59 -20.48
C ASN A 22 -2.41 -2.21 -21.24
N GLY A 23 -3.58 -2.58 -20.71
CA GLY A 23 -4.88 -2.34 -21.35
C GLY A 23 -5.32 -3.38 -22.38
N GLU A 24 -4.46 -4.36 -22.73
CA GLU A 24 -4.81 -5.45 -23.64
C GLU A 24 -5.33 -6.66 -22.87
N LEU A 25 -6.45 -7.25 -23.31
CA LEU A 25 -7.03 -8.44 -22.70
C LEU A 25 -6.13 -9.65 -22.93
N LEU A 26 -5.63 -10.25 -21.84
CA LEU A 26 -4.83 -11.48 -21.90
C LEU A 26 -5.69 -12.73 -21.80
N ALA A 27 -6.70 -12.72 -20.92
CA ALA A 27 -7.58 -13.85 -20.72
C ALA A 27 -8.92 -13.41 -20.11
N GLN A 28 -9.96 -14.16 -20.42
CA GLN A 28 -11.30 -14.00 -19.89
C GLN A 28 -11.79 -15.35 -19.33
N GLY A 29 -12.42 -15.31 -18.16
CA GLY A 29 -12.86 -16.48 -17.41
C GLY A 29 -12.82 -16.22 -15.91
N LYS A 30 -13.16 -17.20 -15.08
CA LYS A 30 -13.10 -17.07 -13.62
C LYS A 30 -11.64 -16.89 -13.19
N VAL A 31 -11.31 -15.72 -12.67
CA VAL A 31 -9.95 -15.38 -12.26
C VAL A 31 -9.65 -15.86 -10.85
N ASN A 32 -8.54 -16.56 -10.69
CA ASN A 32 -8.01 -17.03 -9.41
C ASN A 32 -6.55 -16.55 -9.27
N PRO A 33 -6.30 -15.46 -8.53
CA PRO A 33 -4.94 -15.02 -8.25
C PRO A 33 -4.27 -16.04 -7.32
N LEU A 34 -3.25 -16.75 -7.82
CA LEU A 34 -2.52 -17.74 -7.03
C LEU A 34 -1.39 -17.09 -6.23
N GLN A 35 -0.71 -16.13 -6.83
CA GLN A 35 0.39 -15.39 -6.21
C GLN A 35 0.43 -13.95 -6.74
N VAL A 36 0.12 -12.98 -5.89
CA VAL A 36 0.25 -11.54 -6.19
C VAL A 36 0.88 -10.86 -4.96
N LEU A 37 2.21 -10.95 -4.86
CA LEU A 37 2.99 -10.48 -3.72
C LEU A 37 4.16 -9.60 -4.19
N LEU A 38 4.44 -8.53 -3.45
CA LEU A 38 5.55 -7.61 -3.75
C LEU A 38 6.90 -8.34 -3.70
N GLY A 39 7.79 -8.02 -4.65
CA GLY A 39 9.13 -8.62 -4.75
C GLY A 39 9.14 -10.03 -5.32
N LEU A 40 7.99 -10.58 -5.73
CA LEU A 40 7.89 -11.91 -6.35
C LEU A 40 7.21 -11.82 -7.72
N PRO A 41 7.50 -12.76 -8.65
CA PRO A 41 6.71 -12.93 -9.87
C PRO A 41 5.24 -13.19 -9.56
N GLY A 42 4.34 -12.64 -10.36
CA GLY A 42 2.91 -12.92 -10.24
C GLY A 42 2.48 -14.21 -10.94
N ALA A 43 1.49 -14.90 -10.39
CA ALA A 43 0.85 -16.07 -10.97
C ALA A 43 -0.68 -15.97 -10.84
N ILE A 44 -1.37 -16.01 -11.97
CA ILE A 44 -2.83 -15.89 -12.03
C ILE A 44 -3.36 -17.03 -12.90
N SER A 45 -4.36 -17.75 -12.40
CA SER A 45 -5.06 -18.78 -13.17
C SER A 45 -6.43 -18.26 -13.60
N VAL A 46 -6.74 -18.38 -14.89
CA VAL A 46 -8.03 -17.97 -15.45
C VAL A 46 -8.71 -19.22 -16.00
N TYR A 47 -9.81 -19.63 -15.37
CA TYR A 47 -10.60 -20.78 -15.78
C TYR A 47 -11.69 -20.35 -16.76
N ASP A 48 -11.66 -20.89 -17.97
CA ASP A 48 -12.73 -20.69 -18.95
C ASP A 48 -13.78 -21.81 -18.80
N PRO A 49 -15.00 -21.51 -18.33
CA PRO A 49 -16.04 -22.51 -18.15
C PRO A 49 -16.56 -23.10 -19.46
N TYR A 50 -16.38 -22.42 -20.60
CA TYR A 50 -16.89 -22.90 -21.88
C TYR A 50 -15.99 -23.96 -22.50
N SER A 51 -14.66 -23.75 -22.46
CA SER A 51 -13.69 -24.74 -22.91
C SER A 51 -13.31 -25.77 -21.83
N GLY A 52 -13.63 -25.48 -20.57
CA GLY A 52 -13.17 -26.27 -19.42
C GLY A 52 -11.65 -26.18 -19.19
N SER A 53 -10.98 -25.25 -19.86
CA SER A 53 -9.52 -25.10 -19.81
C SER A 53 -9.11 -24.01 -18.81
N SER A 54 -7.87 -24.10 -18.32
CA SER A 54 -7.28 -23.06 -17.47
C SER A 54 -6.06 -22.46 -18.14
N ASN A 55 -6.02 -21.13 -18.21
CA ASN A 55 -4.88 -20.37 -18.69
C ASN A 55 -4.10 -19.80 -17.49
N ASN A 56 -2.81 -20.11 -17.40
CA ASN A 56 -1.96 -19.62 -16.33
C ASN A 56 -1.09 -18.46 -16.85
N ILE A 57 -1.33 -17.27 -16.30
CA ILE A 57 -0.60 -16.05 -16.61
C ILE A 57 0.51 -15.88 -15.58
N TRP A 58 1.75 -15.90 -16.06
CA TRP A 58 2.94 -15.59 -15.28
C TRP A 58 3.43 -14.19 -15.62
N THR A 59 3.85 -13.44 -14.61
CA THR A 59 4.32 -12.07 -14.77
C THR A 59 5.74 -11.91 -14.26
N GLY A 60 6.35 -10.75 -14.53
CA GLY A 60 7.61 -10.38 -13.89
C GLY A 60 7.42 -10.06 -12.40
N GLU A 61 8.52 -9.72 -11.74
CA GLU A 61 8.50 -9.29 -10.34
C GLU A 61 7.53 -8.11 -10.12
N ILE A 62 6.63 -8.26 -9.14
CA ILE A 62 5.65 -7.26 -8.77
C ILE A 62 6.31 -6.19 -7.88
N ARG A 63 6.20 -4.93 -8.29
CA ARG A 63 6.80 -3.77 -7.62
C ARG A 63 5.81 -2.97 -6.79
N SER A 64 4.55 -2.94 -7.22
CA SER A 64 3.47 -2.31 -6.46
C SER A 64 2.14 -2.96 -6.82
N ILE A 65 1.18 -2.85 -5.91
CA ILE A 65 -0.21 -3.29 -6.08
C ILE A 65 -1.07 -2.09 -5.67
N LEU A 66 -1.94 -1.63 -6.56
CA LEU A 66 -2.93 -0.59 -6.31
C LEU A 66 -4.31 -1.24 -6.26
N PRO A 67 -5.00 -1.26 -5.11
CA PRO A 67 -6.41 -1.63 -5.11
C PRO A 67 -7.19 -0.56 -5.88
N GLN A 68 -8.05 -0.95 -6.83
CA GLN A 68 -8.89 0.02 -7.57
C GLN A 68 -9.86 0.75 -6.63
N ASN A 69 -10.25 0.11 -5.54
CA ASN A 69 -10.99 0.71 -4.46
C ASN A 69 -10.11 0.84 -3.22
N GLU A 70 -9.39 1.95 -3.10
CA GLU A 70 -8.96 2.43 -1.78
C GLU A 70 -10.17 2.71 -0.88
N ARG A 71 -11.42 2.64 -1.34
CA ARG A 71 -12.61 2.82 -0.50
C ARG A 71 -13.43 1.54 -0.37
N ILE A 72 -13.35 0.88 0.79
CA ILE A 72 -14.29 -0.18 1.17
C ILE A 72 -15.31 0.44 2.14
N ASN A 73 -16.60 0.37 1.83
CA ASN A 73 -17.67 0.92 2.69
C ASN A 73 -17.50 2.40 3.09
N LYS A 74 -17.07 3.26 2.15
CA LYS A 74 -16.74 4.69 2.38
C LYS A 74 -15.49 4.95 3.25
N LEU A 75 -14.76 3.91 3.66
CA LEU A 75 -13.50 4.03 4.40
C LEU A 75 -12.32 3.97 3.44
N SER A 76 -11.46 4.99 3.46
CA SER A 76 -10.19 4.96 2.75
C SER A 76 -9.25 3.94 3.42
N LEU A 77 -8.78 2.95 2.65
CA LEU A 77 -7.88 1.89 3.02
C LEU A 77 -6.54 2.06 2.28
N PRO A 78 -5.41 1.87 2.97
CA PRO A 78 -5.33 1.55 4.39
C PRO A 78 -5.77 2.74 5.26
N THR A 79 -6.55 2.46 6.32
CA THR A 79 -6.99 3.49 7.26
C THR A 79 -5.75 4.11 7.89
N ARG A 80 -5.48 5.38 7.59
CA ARG A 80 -4.39 6.12 8.23
C ARG A 80 -4.87 6.63 9.57
N ASN A 81 -4.17 6.27 10.63
CA ASN A 81 -4.34 6.81 11.96
C ASN A 81 -3.38 7.98 12.18
N ARG A 82 -3.74 8.91 13.07
CA ARG A 82 -2.88 10.02 13.47
C ARG A 82 -2.00 9.56 14.63
N TYR A 83 -0.69 9.69 14.48
CA TYR A 83 0.31 9.33 15.49
C TYR A 83 1.07 10.57 15.94
N VAL A 84 1.36 10.63 17.23
CA VAL A 84 2.32 11.57 17.79
C VAL A 84 3.62 10.81 17.98
N VAL A 85 4.66 11.25 17.27
CA VAL A 85 5.99 10.65 17.33
C VAL A 85 6.93 11.65 17.96
N ARG A 86 7.44 11.30 19.15
CA ARG A 86 8.44 12.07 19.88
C ARG A 86 9.82 11.53 19.56
N VAL A 87 10.71 12.41 19.13
CA VAL A 87 12.06 12.07 18.73
C VAL A 87 13.05 13.06 19.33
N ARG A 88 14.30 12.64 19.49
CA ARG A 88 15.42 13.54 19.71
C ARG A 88 16.16 13.70 18.38
N VAL A 89 16.25 14.94 17.91
CA VAL A 89 16.99 15.35 16.71
C VAL A 89 17.88 16.52 17.10
N ASP A 90 19.18 16.43 16.81
CA ASP A 90 20.18 17.46 17.14
C ASP A 90 20.16 17.87 18.62
N CYS A 91 20.12 16.88 19.53
CA CYS A 91 20.03 17.06 20.98
C CYS A 91 18.77 17.77 21.48
N ARG A 92 17.76 18.00 20.63
CA ARG A 92 16.47 18.61 21.01
C ARG A 92 15.35 17.60 20.88
N ASN A 93 14.47 17.57 21.87
CA ASN A 93 13.24 16.78 21.79
C ASN A 93 12.25 17.52 20.89
N ARG A 94 11.75 16.83 19.87
CA ARG A 94 10.72 17.32 18.94
C ARG A 94 9.54 16.36 18.93
N GLU A 95 8.37 16.91 18.68
CA GLU A 95 7.12 16.17 18.54
C GLU A 95 6.59 16.38 17.13
N PHE A 96 6.30 15.29 16.43
CA PHE A 96 5.75 15.32 15.09
C PHE A 96 4.41 14.61 15.06
N VAL A 97 3.47 15.15 14.30
CA VAL A 97 2.17 14.54 14.08
C VAL A 97 2.15 13.93 12.69
N VAL A 98 2.00 12.61 12.60
CA VAL A 98 2.15 11.84 11.36
C VAL A 98 0.89 11.02 11.09
N ASN A 99 0.36 11.08 9.88
CA ASN A 99 -0.71 10.18 9.44
C ASN A 99 -0.09 8.90 8.85
N ALA A 100 -0.31 7.75 9.50
CA ALA A 100 0.32 6.49 9.13
C ALA A 100 -0.62 5.29 9.31
N ILE A 101 -0.30 4.16 8.66
CA ILE A 101 -1.10 2.93 8.75
C ILE A 101 -0.96 2.31 10.15
N ASP A 102 0.27 2.30 10.67
CA ASP A 102 0.63 1.80 11.99
C ASP A 102 1.80 2.63 12.58
N GLU A 103 2.18 2.31 13.81
CA GLU A 103 3.31 2.98 14.49
C GLU A 103 4.63 2.81 13.73
N SER A 104 4.88 1.62 13.16
CA SER A 104 6.10 1.33 12.40
C SER A 104 6.23 2.22 11.16
N HIS A 105 5.13 2.42 10.44
CA HIS A 105 5.04 3.30 9.29
C HIS A 105 5.27 4.77 9.69
N SER A 106 4.73 5.21 10.83
CA SER A 106 4.96 6.59 11.33
C SER A 106 6.44 6.88 11.61
N VAL A 107 7.15 5.92 12.20
CA VAL A 107 8.58 6.02 12.49
C VAL A 107 9.41 5.97 11.21
N LYS A 108 9.09 5.05 10.29
CA LYS A 108 9.78 4.94 8.99
C LYS A 108 9.66 6.23 8.20
N HIS A 109 8.48 6.86 8.20
CA HIS A 109 8.26 8.14 7.55
C HIS A 109 9.20 9.21 8.10
N LEU A 110 9.26 9.40 9.43
CA LEU A 110 10.17 10.41 10.02
C LEU A 110 11.65 10.10 9.80
N LYS A 111 12.06 8.83 9.84
CA LYS A 111 13.44 8.42 9.55
C LYS A 111 13.88 8.77 8.12
N SER A 112 12.94 8.90 7.19
CA SER A 112 13.24 9.35 5.82
C SER A 112 13.62 10.83 5.74
N PHE A 113 13.15 11.66 6.68
CA PHE A 113 13.48 13.08 6.77
C PHE A 113 14.67 13.35 7.69
N PHE A 114 14.79 12.59 8.78
CA PHE A 114 15.83 12.78 9.79
C PHE A 114 16.77 11.58 9.86
N LYS A 115 17.92 11.67 9.18
CA LYS A 115 18.95 10.60 9.14
C LYS A 115 19.48 10.22 10.52
N HIS A 116 19.53 11.18 11.45
CA HIS A 116 20.01 11.00 12.81
C HIS A 116 18.91 11.39 13.80
N MET A 117 17.96 10.47 14.01
CA MET A 117 16.91 10.60 15.02
C MET A 117 16.96 9.44 16.02
N GLU A 118 16.76 9.76 17.29
CA GLU A 118 16.50 8.80 18.35
C GLU A 118 15.00 8.82 18.64
N LEU A 119 14.35 7.66 18.57
CA LEU A 119 12.92 7.54 18.89
C LEU A 119 12.72 7.56 20.40
N ILE A 120 11.90 8.49 20.90
CA ILE A 120 11.54 8.58 22.33
C ILE A 120 10.23 7.81 22.56
N SER A 121 9.18 8.14 21.83
CA SER A 121 7.89 7.44 21.92
C SER A 121 7.02 7.63 20.69
N VAL A 122 6.08 6.71 20.50
CA VAL A 122 4.99 6.78 19.52
C VAL A 122 3.71 6.47 20.25
N HIS A 123 2.64 7.19 19.95
CA HIS A 123 1.30 6.83 20.40
C HIS A 123 0.27 7.33 19.40
N GLN A 124 -0.77 6.52 19.18
CA GLN A 124 -1.92 6.90 18.37
C GLN A 124 -2.75 7.95 19.11
N VAL A 125 -3.22 8.94 18.38
CA VAL A 125 -4.10 10.00 18.91
C VAL A 125 -5.35 10.13 18.06
N ASN A 126 -6.40 10.67 18.66
CA ASN A 126 -7.62 11.01 17.94
C ASN A 126 -7.42 12.27 17.07
N SER A 127 -8.27 12.45 16.08
CA SER A 127 -8.20 13.57 15.12
C SER A 127 -8.25 14.96 15.76
N SER A 128 -8.81 15.07 16.98
CA SER A 128 -8.92 16.30 17.77
C SER A 128 -7.68 16.65 18.60
N TYR A 129 -6.61 15.84 18.55
CA TYR A 129 -5.38 16.12 19.28
C TYR A 129 -4.67 17.37 18.72
N VAL A 130 -4.34 18.29 19.62
CA VAL A 130 -3.53 19.48 19.33
C VAL A 130 -2.20 19.33 20.08
N PRO A 131 -1.05 19.31 19.38
CA PRO A 131 0.24 19.19 20.03
C PRO A 131 0.53 20.41 20.92
N ALA A 132 1.26 20.19 22.01
CA ALA A 132 1.56 21.22 23.01
C ALA A 132 2.62 22.24 22.54
N THR A 133 3.28 21.98 21.41
CA THR A 133 4.39 22.77 20.86
C THR A 133 4.16 23.06 19.37
N LYS A 134 4.47 24.28 18.92
CA LYS A 134 4.24 24.78 17.54
C LYS A 134 4.79 23.80 16.48
N GLU A 135 3.92 23.38 15.56
CA GLU A 135 4.18 22.33 14.55
C GLU A 135 5.14 22.75 13.42
N GLU A 136 6.03 21.83 13.06
CA GLU A 136 6.36 21.52 11.66
C GLU A 136 5.48 20.32 11.26
N SER A 137 4.36 20.55 10.56
CA SER A 137 3.51 19.47 10.10
C SER A 137 4.12 18.83 8.84
N VAL A 138 4.37 17.52 8.90
CA VAL A 138 4.89 16.75 7.75
C VAL A 138 3.75 15.87 7.25
N CYS A 139 3.18 16.24 6.10
CA CYS A 139 2.13 15.47 5.43
C CYS A 139 2.75 14.37 4.55
N CYS A 140 2.19 13.15 4.66
CA CYS A 140 2.48 12.00 3.79
C CYS A 140 1.70 12.05 2.47
#